data_AF-A0A958RX62-F1
#
_entry.id   AF-A0A958RX62-F1
#
_cell.length_a   1.000
_cell.length_b   1.000
_cell.length_c   1.000
_cell.angle_alpha   90.00
_cell.angle_beta   90.00
_cell.angle_gamma   90.00
#
_symmetry.space_group_name_H-M   'P 1'
#
loop_
_entity.id
_entity.type
_entity.pdbx_description
1 polymer ?
#
loop_
_entity_poly.entity_id
_entity_poly.type
_entity_poly.pdbx_seq_one_letter_code
_entity_poly.pdbx_strand_id
1 'polypeptide(L)'
;MKRHLRITAMTFLLLLAQLQTRAQVKLGDNPGTIDASSLVELESTSKGLLPPRMTTANRTSIGSPATGLLVFDTDKSAFYYYNGSRWVELTDNANGLRDADADTKVQVEETTDEDKIRFDTKGTERMIIDDAGLVGIGTSSPVSTLDVQGSLGLAVTTLAGSTTLDETHNVVLCEPVAGPLTVTLPTAATSTGRIYYIKKTNAIPFYITIDGNGANIEGSSTLILYVQYDAVRIYCDGSN
;
A
#
# COMPACT_ATOMS: atom_id res chain seq x y z
N MET A 1 2.50 75.82 -44.45
CA MET A 1 3.50 74.79 -44.08
C MET A 1 3.80 74.70 -42.57
N LYS A 2 4.24 75.75 -41.88
CA LYS A 2 4.71 75.66 -40.47
C LYS A 2 3.68 75.14 -39.46
N ARG A 3 2.37 75.43 -39.64
CA ARG A 3 1.30 74.97 -38.74
C ARG A 3 1.00 73.46 -38.89
N HIS A 4 1.02 72.93 -40.12
CA HIS A 4 0.85 71.50 -40.35
C HIS A 4 2.03 70.69 -39.83
N LEU A 5 3.27 71.18 -40.02
CA LEU A 5 4.47 70.52 -39.50
C LEU A 5 4.46 70.38 -37.96
N ARG A 6 3.95 71.39 -37.25
CA ARG A 6 3.81 71.36 -35.78
C ARG A 6 2.76 70.36 -35.31
N ILE A 7 1.64 70.25 -36.02
CA ILE A 7 0.57 69.30 -35.68
C ILE A 7 1.03 67.86 -35.94
N THR A 8 1.70 67.61 -37.08
CA THR A 8 2.24 66.28 -37.42
C THR A 8 3.34 65.84 -36.46
N ALA A 9 4.20 66.75 -36.01
CA ALA A 9 5.21 66.44 -34.99
C ALA A 9 4.57 66.14 -33.62
N MET A 10 3.52 66.87 -33.23
CA MET A 10 2.80 66.64 -31.98
C MET A 10 2.06 65.30 -31.98
N THR A 11 1.39 64.94 -33.08
CA THR A 11 0.72 63.64 -33.21
C THR A 11 1.71 62.49 -33.26
N PHE A 12 2.87 62.65 -33.90
CA PHE A 12 3.93 61.66 -33.89
C PHE A 12 4.50 61.44 -32.48
N LEU A 13 4.71 62.52 -31.72
CA LEU A 13 5.18 62.45 -30.33
C LEU A 13 4.15 61.79 -29.40
N LEU A 14 2.86 62.10 -29.58
CA LEU A 14 1.76 61.45 -28.85
C LEU A 14 1.65 59.96 -29.19
N LEU A 15 1.94 59.55 -30.43
CA LEU A 15 1.94 58.15 -30.85
C LEU A 15 3.14 57.38 -30.26
N LEU A 16 4.32 58.00 -30.19
CA LEU A 16 5.51 57.46 -29.53
C LEU A 16 5.32 57.27 -28.02
N ALA A 17 4.53 58.14 -27.38
CA ALA A 17 4.22 58.06 -25.94
C ALA A 17 3.23 56.93 -25.58
N GLN A 18 2.62 56.24 -26.57
CA GLN A 18 1.67 55.15 -26.32
C GLN A 18 2.29 53.75 -26.40
N LEU A 19 3.60 53.62 -26.67
CA LEU A 19 4.27 52.31 -26.66
C LEU A 19 4.47 51.83 -25.21
N GLN A 20 3.58 50.95 -24.76
CA GLN A 20 3.75 50.19 -23.52
C GLN A 20 4.81 49.09 -23.75
N THR A 21 6.01 49.26 -23.21
CA THR A 21 7.01 48.18 -23.19
C THR A 21 6.62 47.18 -22.09
N ARG A 22 6.27 45.94 -22.44
CA ARG A 22 6.17 44.85 -21.45
C ARG A 22 7.56 44.30 -21.24
N ALA A 23 8.13 44.49 -20.05
CA ALA A 23 9.39 43.87 -19.68
C ALA A 23 9.10 42.57 -18.92
N GLN A 24 9.53 41.43 -19.45
CA GLN A 24 9.68 40.18 -18.69
C GLN A 24 11.09 40.16 -18.08
N VAL A 25 11.25 39.52 -16.91
CA VAL A 25 12.54 39.45 -16.22
C VAL A 25 13.16 38.08 -16.48
N LYS A 26 14.17 38.03 -17.35
CA LYS A 26 15.04 36.86 -17.50
C LYS A 26 16.41 37.15 -16.91
N LEU A 27 16.92 36.22 -16.11
CA LEU A 27 18.28 36.27 -15.54
C LEU A 27 19.02 35.02 -15.99
N GLY A 28 20.10 35.17 -16.75
CA GLY A 28 20.80 33.97 -17.23
C GLY A 28 21.74 34.16 -18.40
N ASP A 29 22.21 33.02 -18.91
CA ASP A 29 23.23 32.91 -19.95
C ASP A 29 22.72 33.38 -21.34
N ASN A 30 21.39 33.39 -21.57
CA ASN A 30 20.77 33.91 -22.80
C ASN A 30 19.54 34.81 -22.52
N PRO A 31 19.74 36.06 -22.11
CA PRO A 31 18.64 36.98 -21.80
C PRO A 31 17.89 37.49 -23.05
N GLY A 32 18.36 37.19 -24.26
CA GLY A 32 17.81 37.71 -25.53
C GLY A 32 16.58 36.97 -26.04
N THR A 33 16.32 35.75 -25.55
CA THR A 33 15.13 34.97 -25.88
C THR A 33 14.44 34.57 -24.59
N ILE A 34 13.25 35.09 -24.35
CA ILE A 34 12.46 34.85 -23.14
C ILE A 34 11.29 33.96 -23.51
N ASP A 35 10.98 32.96 -22.69
CA ASP A 35 9.77 32.17 -22.89
C ASP A 35 8.52 33.03 -22.66
N ALA A 36 7.63 33.09 -23.64
CA ALA A 36 6.43 33.94 -23.60
C ALA A 36 5.47 33.61 -22.45
N SER A 37 5.55 32.41 -21.88
CA SER A 37 4.75 31.97 -20.72
C SER A 37 5.35 32.36 -19.37
N SER A 38 6.60 32.85 -19.34
CA SER A 38 7.29 33.18 -18.10
C SER A 38 7.02 34.61 -17.60
N LEU A 39 6.85 34.75 -16.28
CA LEU A 39 6.92 36.05 -15.60
C LEU A 39 8.36 36.35 -15.14
N VAL A 40 9.04 35.31 -14.64
CA VAL A 40 10.46 35.32 -14.28
C VAL A 40 11.09 34.02 -14.78
N GLU A 41 12.21 34.13 -15.50
CA GLU A 41 12.96 32.98 -16.03
C GLU A 41 14.41 33.03 -15.53
N LEU A 42 14.91 31.91 -15.00
CA LEU A 42 16.30 31.75 -14.59
C LEU A 42 16.94 30.70 -15.51
N GLU A 43 17.90 31.11 -16.34
CA GLU A 43 18.61 30.21 -17.25
C GLU A 43 20.09 30.17 -16.86
N SER A 44 20.56 29.04 -16.34
CA SER A 44 22.00 28.82 -16.19
C SER A 44 22.32 27.35 -16.24
N THR A 45 23.47 27.00 -16.84
CA THR A 45 23.97 25.62 -16.82
C THR A 45 24.77 25.28 -15.56
N SER A 46 25.08 26.28 -14.72
CA SER A 46 25.96 26.10 -13.55
C SER A 46 25.46 26.79 -12.28
N LYS A 47 24.36 27.54 -12.33
CA LYS A 47 23.79 28.27 -11.18
C LYS A 47 22.29 27.99 -11.08
N GLY A 48 21.74 28.18 -9.89
CA GLY A 48 20.31 28.04 -9.63
C GLY A 48 19.77 29.17 -8.77
N LEU A 49 18.52 29.02 -8.33
CA LEU A 49 17.92 29.92 -7.35
C LEU A 49 18.33 29.50 -5.93
N LEU A 50 18.92 30.43 -5.19
CA LEU A 50 19.03 30.32 -3.73
C LEU A 50 17.86 31.09 -3.10
N PRO A 51 16.80 30.42 -2.60
CA PRO A 51 15.76 31.11 -1.84
C PRO A 51 16.32 31.61 -0.49
N PRO A 52 15.58 32.47 0.23
CA PRO A 52 15.97 32.88 1.57
C PRO A 52 16.31 31.68 2.47
N ARG A 53 17.50 31.72 3.07
CA ARG A 53 18.00 30.70 3.99
C ARG A 53 17.94 31.21 5.41
N MET A 54 17.39 30.43 6.32
CA MET A 54 17.20 30.85 7.71
C MET A 54 17.08 29.66 8.65
N THR A 55 17.27 29.88 9.96
CA THR A 55 17.04 28.86 11.00
C THR A 55 15.55 28.51 11.11
N THR A 56 15.23 27.40 11.77
CA THR A 56 13.84 27.03 12.06
C THR A 56 13.13 28.13 12.84
N ALA A 57 13.80 28.71 13.85
CA ALA A 57 13.25 29.81 14.65
C ALA A 57 12.90 31.03 13.80
N ASN A 58 13.76 31.39 12.84
CA ASN A 58 13.52 32.52 11.93
C ASN A 58 12.38 32.23 10.95
N ARG A 59 12.28 31.01 10.43
CA ARG A 59 11.17 30.61 9.53
C ARG A 59 9.83 30.67 10.27
N THR A 60 9.75 30.11 11.47
CA THR A 60 8.49 30.06 12.24
C THR A 60 8.06 31.41 12.81
N SER A 61 8.97 32.39 12.88
CA SER A 61 8.67 33.74 13.35
C SER A 61 8.23 34.71 12.24
N ILE A 62 8.20 34.28 10.97
CA ILE A 62 7.64 35.08 9.87
C ILE A 62 6.15 35.32 10.15
N GLY A 63 5.78 36.58 10.43
CA GLY A 63 4.40 36.98 10.65
C GLY A 63 3.59 36.95 9.36
N SER A 64 2.41 36.31 9.39
CA SER A 64 1.48 36.18 8.25
C SER A 64 2.16 35.80 6.92
N PRO A 65 2.84 34.64 6.83
CA PRO A 65 3.53 34.25 5.60
C PRO A 65 2.56 34.11 4.42
N ALA A 66 3.00 34.51 3.23
CA ALA A 66 2.20 34.31 2.02
C ALA A 66 2.10 32.81 1.67
N THR A 67 0.93 32.37 1.17
CA THR A 67 0.77 31.00 0.64
C THR A 67 1.72 30.81 -0.55
N GLY A 68 2.47 29.72 -0.56
CA GLY A 68 3.51 29.43 -1.55
C GLY A 68 4.88 30.04 -1.24
N LEU A 69 5.06 30.77 -0.14
CA LEU A 69 6.38 31.29 0.26
C LEU A 69 7.35 30.14 0.48
N LEU A 70 8.42 30.07 -0.33
CA LEU A 70 9.47 29.06 -0.28
C LEU A 70 10.71 29.57 0.45
N VAL A 71 11.23 28.78 1.39
CA VAL A 71 12.48 29.06 2.11
C VAL A 71 13.30 27.78 2.26
N PHE A 72 14.59 27.93 2.56
CA PHE A 72 15.45 26.83 2.98
C PHE A 72 15.73 26.95 4.49
N ASP A 73 15.30 25.96 5.26
CA ASP A 73 15.52 25.89 6.71
C ASP A 73 16.90 25.25 6.99
N THR A 74 17.82 26.03 7.54
CA THR A 74 19.22 25.61 7.74
C THR A 74 19.40 24.63 8.89
N ASP A 75 18.49 24.62 9.88
CA ASP A 75 18.58 23.69 11.00
C ASP A 75 18.06 22.29 10.59
N LYS A 76 17.10 22.26 9.66
CA LYS A 76 16.54 21.03 9.08
C LYS A 76 17.24 20.58 7.80
N SER A 77 18.04 21.45 7.20
CA SER A 77 18.67 21.22 5.89
C SER A 77 17.66 20.84 4.80
N ALA A 78 16.48 21.48 4.81
CA ALA A 78 15.37 21.12 3.92
C ALA A 78 14.62 22.35 3.40
N PHE A 79 13.99 22.21 2.24
CA PHE A 79 13.08 23.21 1.70
C PHE A 79 11.73 23.17 2.41
N TYR A 80 11.17 24.33 2.70
CA TYR A 80 9.83 24.47 3.27
C TYR A 80 9.03 25.51 2.50
N TYR A 81 7.74 25.22 2.27
CA TYR A 81 6.80 26.22 1.78
C TYR A 81 5.65 26.44 2.77
N TYR A 82 5.10 27.65 2.80
CA TYR A 82 3.90 27.92 3.59
C TYR A 82 2.65 27.56 2.79
N ASN A 83 1.82 26.64 3.30
CA ASN A 83 0.62 26.17 2.58
C ASN A 83 -0.64 27.03 2.82
N GLY A 84 -0.49 28.18 3.49
CA GLY A 84 -1.59 29.04 3.93
C GLY A 84 -2.05 28.79 5.37
N SER A 85 -1.54 27.75 6.04
CA SER A 85 -1.84 27.48 7.46
C SER A 85 -0.61 27.08 8.27
N ARG A 86 0.28 26.27 7.70
CA ARG A 86 1.53 25.85 8.32
C ARG A 86 2.65 25.78 7.30
N TRP A 87 3.87 25.71 7.81
CA TRP A 87 5.01 25.34 6.99
C TRP A 87 5.01 23.84 6.72
N VAL A 88 5.20 23.47 5.46
CA VAL A 88 5.27 22.10 4.98
C VAL A 88 6.63 21.87 4.35
N GLU A 89 7.28 20.77 4.72
CA GLU A 89 8.55 20.38 4.12
C GLU A 89 8.30 19.92 2.68
N LEU A 90 9.09 20.43 1.74
CA LEU A 90 9.24 19.85 0.41
C LEU A 90 10.19 18.66 0.56
N THR A 91 9.63 17.57 1.06
CA THR A 91 10.32 16.29 1.10
C THR A 91 10.07 15.54 -0.20
N ASP A 92 11.02 14.71 -0.60
CA ASP A 92 10.71 13.68 -1.56
C ASP A 92 9.80 12.67 -0.85
N ASN A 93 8.68 12.31 -1.47
CA ASN A 93 7.89 11.14 -1.06
C ASN A 93 8.65 9.83 -1.39
N ALA A 94 9.99 9.86 -1.35
CA ALA A 94 10.85 8.73 -1.60
C ALA A 94 10.56 7.66 -0.55
N ASN A 95 9.67 6.76 -0.96
CA ASN A 95 9.54 5.36 -0.57
C ASN A 95 8.61 5.09 0.61
N GLY A 96 7.32 5.42 0.44
CA GLY A 96 6.25 4.50 0.84
C GLY A 96 5.46 4.81 2.11
N LEU A 97 4.58 3.86 2.45
CA LEU A 97 3.77 3.85 3.67
C LEU A 97 4.68 3.52 4.84
N ARG A 98 5.20 4.52 5.56
CA ARG A 98 6.10 4.36 6.70
C ARG A 98 5.67 5.20 7.91
N ASP A 99 6.01 4.77 9.10
CA ASP A 99 5.78 5.51 10.34
C ASP A 99 6.87 6.57 10.63
N ALA A 100 6.81 7.20 11.80
CA ALA A 100 7.60 8.40 12.11
C ALA A 100 9.09 8.13 12.37
N ASP A 101 9.45 6.95 12.88
CA ASP A 101 10.84 6.53 13.07
C ASP A 101 11.35 5.64 11.92
N ALA A 102 10.49 5.35 10.94
CA ALA A 102 10.77 4.61 9.71
C ALA A 102 11.16 3.14 9.93
N ASP A 103 10.83 2.57 11.08
CA ASP A 103 11.07 1.15 11.38
C ASP A 103 9.88 0.25 11.00
N THR A 104 8.71 0.85 10.77
CA THR A 104 7.50 0.15 10.34
C THR A 104 7.06 0.72 9.00
N LYS A 105 7.16 -0.10 7.95
CA LYS A 105 7.00 0.33 6.56
C LYS A 105 6.44 -0.75 5.64
N VAL A 106 5.85 -0.31 4.53
CA VAL A 106 5.59 -1.14 3.34
C VAL A 106 6.50 -0.64 2.22
N GLN A 107 7.33 -1.52 1.69
CA GLN A 107 8.36 -1.18 0.70
C GLN A 107 8.27 -2.07 -0.54
N VAL A 108 8.61 -1.50 -1.70
CA VAL A 108 8.62 -2.19 -2.99
C VAL A 108 10.02 -2.36 -3.58
N GLU A 109 11.03 -1.72 -2.96
CA GLU A 109 12.43 -1.76 -3.39
C GLU A 109 13.33 -1.56 -2.15
N GLU A 110 14.28 -2.46 -1.90
CA GLU A 110 15.41 -2.24 -0.97
C GLU A 110 16.72 -2.07 -1.74
N THR A 111 16.88 -2.79 -2.84
CA THR A 111 17.87 -2.55 -3.87
C THR A 111 17.18 -2.29 -5.21
N THR A 112 17.91 -1.88 -6.24
CA THR A 112 17.31 -1.57 -7.54
C THR A 112 16.78 -2.82 -8.22
N ASP A 113 15.51 -2.81 -8.63
CA ASP A 113 14.91 -3.80 -9.54
C ASP A 113 14.78 -5.19 -8.90
N GLU A 114 14.39 -5.23 -7.63
CA GLU A 114 14.17 -6.51 -6.93
C GLU A 114 12.80 -7.12 -7.23
N ASP A 115 11.83 -6.32 -7.66
CA ASP A 115 10.44 -6.72 -7.90
C ASP A 115 9.75 -7.38 -6.69
N LYS A 116 9.99 -6.87 -5.47
CA LYS A 116 9.45 -7.45 -4.22
C LYS A 116 8.62 -6.48 -3.41
N ILE A 117 7.52 -6.97 -2.82
CA ILE A 117 6.69 -6.21 -1.87
C ILE A 117 6.93 -6.73 -0.46
N ARG A 118 7.29 -5.86 0.48
CA ARG A 118 7.63 -6.24 1.87
C ARG A 118 6.83 -5.45 2.89
N PHE A 119 6.61 -6.08 4.04
CA PHE A 119 5.97 -5.50 5.21
C PHE A 119 6.89 -5.61 6.42
N ASP A 120 7.28 -4.48 6.98
CA ASP A 120 8.23 -4.37 8.08
C ASP A 120 7.55 -3.83 9.34
N THR A 121 7.97 -4.35 10.50
CA THR A 121 7.62 -3.77 11.81
C THR A 121 8.82 -3.83 12.73
N LYS A 122 9.10 -2.75 13.45
CA LYS A 122 10.24 -2.66 14.38
C LYS A 122 11.57 -3.00 13.70
N GLY A 123 11.74 -2.55 12.46
CA GLY A 123 12.92 -2.78 11.63
C GLY A 123 13.14 -4.24 11.19
N THR A 124 12.10 -5.08 11.26
CA THR A 124 12.17 -6.48 10.81
C THR A 124 11.13 -6.76 9.72
N GLU A 125 11.56 -7.33 8.60
CA GLU A 125 10.68 -7.87 7.56
C GLU A 125 9.83 -9.01 8.15
N ARG A 126 8.51 -8.89 8.06
CA ARG A 126 7.54 -9.88 8.58
C ARG A 126 6.92 -10.71 7.47
N MET A 127 6.68 -10.08 6.33
CA MET A 127 6.04 -10.69 5.17
C MET A 127 6.65 -10.15 3.89
N ILE A 128 6.77 -11.02 2.89
CA ILE A 128 7.25 -10.68 1.56
C ILE A 128 6.37 -11.32 0.49
N ILE A 129 6.21 -10.63 -0.63
CA ILE A 129 5.89 -11.22 -1.93
C ILE A 129 7.15 -11.05 -2.78
N ASP A 130 7.78 -12.15 -3.18
CA ASP A 130 9.01 -12.11 -3.96
C ASP A 130 8.75 -11.90 -5.46
N ASP A 131 9.83 -11.86 -6.25
CA ASP A 131 9.82 -11.68 -7.70
C ASP A 131 9.15 -12.86 -8.45
N ALA A 132 9.03 -14.02 -7.80
CA ALA A 132 8.29 -15.17 -8.30
C ALA A 132 6.80 -15.14 -7.91
N GLY A 133 6.36 -14.13 -7.15
CA GLY A 133 4.99 -13.98 -6.64
C GLY A 133 4.66 -14.90 -5.46
N LEU A 134 5.66 -15.48 -4.80
CA LEU A 134 5.49 -16.34 -3.63
C LEU A 134 5.34 -15.50 -2.36
N VAL A 135 4.40 -15.88 -1.50
CA VAL A 135 4.16 -15.19 -0.22
C VAL A 135 4.95 -15.85 0.89
N GLY A 136 5.89 -15.12 1.49
CA GLY A 136 6.61 -15.52 2.70
C GLY A 136 6.08 -14.82 3.95
N ILE A 137 5.93 -15.55 5.06
CA ILE A 137 5.68 -15.00 6.40
C ILE A 137 6.77 -15.52 7.33
N GLY A 138 7.58 -14.63 7.89
CA GLY A 138 8.75 -14.97 8.69
C GLY A 138 9.94 -15.53 7.90
N THR A 139 9.94 -15.38 6.57
CA THR A 139 11.03 -15.76 5.66
C THR A 139 11.16 -14.72 4.56
N SER A 140 12.39 -14.48 4.10
CA SER A 140 12.72 -13.62 2.95
C SER A 140 12.98 -14.41 1.66
N SER A 141 12.88 -15.74 1.71
CA SER A 141 13.10 -16.65 0.58
C SER A 141 12.05 -17.76 0.60
N PRO A 142 10.77 -17.45 0.35
CA PRO A 142 9.70 -18.44 0.35
C PRO A 142 9.95 -19.52 -0.73
N VAL A 143 9.70 -20.79 -0.40
CA VAL A 143 9.85 -21.93 -1.34
C VAL A 143 8.52 -22.55 -1.75
N SER A 144 7.41 -21.89 -1.42
CA SER A 144 6.03 -22.31 -1.73
C SER A 144 5.17 -21.07 -1.92
N THR A 145 4.04 -21.20 -2.63
CA THR A 145 3.12 -20.08 -2.90
C THR A 145 2.72 -19.34 -1.62
N LEU A 146 2.56 -20.07 -0.52
CA LEU A 146 2.50 -19.54 0.83
C LEU A 146 3.48 -20.32 1.70
N ASP A 147 4.51 -19.66 2.21
CA ASP A 147 5.53 -20.23 3.11
C ASP A 147 5.49 -19.49 4.46
N VAL A 148 5.09 -20.20 5.50
CA VAL A 148 4.97 -19.66 6.86
C VAL A 148 6.02 -20.32 7.74
N GLN A 149 7.11 -19.61 8.06
CA GLN A 149 8.14 -20.06 8.98
C GLN A 149 7.75 -19.77 10.44
N GLY A 150 6.61 -20.33 10.85
CA GLY A 150 6.00 -20.13 12.16
C GLY A 150 4.75 -20.97 12.36
N SER A 151 3.96 -20.65 13.39
CA SER A 151 2.69 -21.33 13.65
C SER A 151 1.56 -20.79 12.77
N LEU A 152 0.79 -21.68 12.15
CA LEU A 152 -0.44 -21.33 11.43
C LEU A 152 -1.67 -21.50 12.34
N GLY A 153 -2.40 -20.42 12.56
CA GLY A 153 -3.72 -20.47 13.20
C GLY A 153 -4.79 -20.90 12.20
N LEU A 154 -5.60 -21.89 12.56
CA LEU A 154 -6.71 -22.41 11.75
C LEU A 154 -8.02 -22.24 12.51
N ALA A 155 -9.14 -22.10 11.79
CA ALA A 155 -10.46 -22.06 12.42
C ALA A 155 -10.76 -23.40 13.12
N VAL A 156 -11.05 -23.34 14.43
CA VAL A 156 -11.40 -24.51 15.25
C VAL A 156 -12.86 -24.38 15.69
N THR A 157 -13.69 -25.32 15.28
CA THR A 157 -15.12 -25.37 15.62
C THR A 157 -15.44 -26.64 16.39
N THR A 158 -16.19 -26.53 17.49
CA THR A 158 -16.72 -27.68 18.21
C THR A 158 -18.18 -27.92 17.81
N LEU A 159 -18.51 -29.16 17.43
CA LEU A 159 -19.85 -29.57 17.03
C LEU A 159 -20.44 -30.55 18.03
N ALA A 160 -21.60 -30.21 18.59
CA ALA A 160 -22.40 -31.08 19.45
C ALA A 160 -23.60 -31.75 18.74
N GLY A 161 -23.87 -31.34 17.49
CA GLY A 161 -24.95 -31.87 16.66
C GLY A 161 -24.53 -31.94 15.19
N SER A 162 -25.28 -32.72 14.40
CA SER A 162 -25.02 -32.90 12.97
C SER A 162 -25.10 -31.59 12.20
N THR A 163 -24.17 -31.36 11.27
CA THR A 163 -24.13 -30.14 10.46
C THR A 163 -23.45 -30.41 9.11
N THR A 164 -23.68 -29.51 8.15
CA THR A 164 -22.89 -29.43 6.92
C THR A 164 -21.76 -28.43 7.10
N LEU A 165 -20.53 -28.81 6.77
CA LEU A 165 -19.37 -27.91 6.81
C LEU A 165 -19.37 -26.95 5.61
N ASP A 166 -18.72 -25.80 5.78
CA ASP A 166 -18.60 -24.74 4.77
C ASP A 166 -17.19 -24.10 4.77
N GLU A 167 -17.01 -22.94 4.14
CA GLU A 167 -15.72 -22.22 4.06
C GLU A 167 -15.21 -21.68 5.41
N THR A 168 -16.06 -21.62 6.44
CA THR A 168 -15.67 -21.11 7.76
C THR A 168 -15.00 -22.17 8.62
N HIS A 169 -15.06 -23.44 8.21
CA HIS A 169 -14.55 -24.59 8.97
C HIS A 169 -13.16 -25.03 8.46
N ASN A 170 -12.30 -25.49 9.37
CA ASN A 170 -11.04 -26.15 9.02
C ASN A 170 -10.74 -27.31 9.97
N VAL A 171 -10.62 -27.03 11.27
CA VAL A 171 -10.52 -28.04 12.34
C VAL A 171 -11.89 -28.20 13.00
N VAL A 172 -12.41 -29.41 13.02
CA VAL A 172 -13.74 -29.72 13.53
C VAL A 172 -13.64 -30.75 14.65
N LEU A 173 -13.95 -30.31 15.87
CA LEU A 173 -13.96 -31.13 17.07
C LEU A 173 -15.39 -31.62 17.32
N CYS A 174 -15.62 -32.91 17.16
CA CYS A 174 -16.95 -33.50 17.26
C CYS A 174 -17.18 -34.10 18.65
N GLU A 175 -18.25 -33.63 19.29
CA GLU A 175 -18.70 -34.01 20.63
C GLU A 175 -20.17 -34.44 20.60
N PRO A 176 -20.48 -35.65 20.08
CA PRO A 176 -21.84 -36.16 20.12
C PRO A 176 -22.39 -36.13 21.55
N VAL A 177 -23.70 -35.95 21.74
CA VAL A 177 -24.30 -35.82 23.09
C VAL A 177 -25.46 -36.78 23.29
N ALA A 178 -26.46 -36.74 22.41
CA ALA A 178 -27.70 -37.51 22.52
C ALA A 178 -27.82 -38.63 21.46
N GLY A 179 -26.80 -38.81 20.61
CA GLY A 179 -26.76 -39.82 19.57
C GLY A 179 -25.51 -39.67 18.68
N PRO A 180 -25.36 -40.53 17.66
CA PRO A 180 -24.36 -40.35 16.62
C PRO A 180 -24.50 -38.99 15.94
N LEU A 181 -23.38 -38.41 15.53
CA LEU A 181 -23.32 -37.13 14.85
C LEU A 181 -22.95 -37.36 13.38
N THR A 182 -23.61 -36.64 12.46
CA THR A 182 -23.25 -36.62 11.04
C THR A 182 -22.60 -35.30 10.69
N VAL A 183 -21.34 -35.33 10.27
CA VAL A 183 -20.64 -34.21 9.63
C VAL A 183 -20.77 -34.37 8.13
N THR A 184 -21.62 -33.58 7.50
CA THR A 184 -21.77 -33.57 6.04
C THR A 184 -20.74 -32.63 5.43
N LEU A 185 -19.95 -33.10 4.48
CA LEU A 185 -19.01 -32.25 3.73
C LEU A 185 -19.77 -31.32 2.75
N PRO A 186 -19.22 -30.16 2.39
CA PRO A 186 -19.79 -29.36 1.30
C PRO A 186 -19.66 -30.12 -0.03
N THR A 187 -20.40 -29.68 -1.04
CA THR A 187 -20.29 -30.24 -2.40
C THR A 187 -18.84 -30.14 -2.90
N ALA A 188 -18.26 -31.26 -3.33
CA ALA A 188 -16.85 -31.34 -3.74
C ALA A 188 -16.52 -30.33 -4.86
N ALA A 189 -17.36 -30.22 -5.89
CA ALA A 189 -17.18 -29.33 -7.03
C ALA A 189 -16.99 -27.84 -6.69
N THR A 190 -17.50 -27.38 -5.55
CA THR A 190 -17.37 -25.98 -5.10
C THR A 190 -16.35 -25.81 -3.96
N SER A 191 -15.64 -26.88 -3.61
CA SER A 191 -14.80 -26.98 -2.42
C SER A 191 -13.36 -27.40 -2.71
N THR A 192 -12.94 -27.41 -3.99
CA THR A 192 -11.59 -27.77 -4.43
C THR A 192 -10.50 -27.06 -3.60
N GLY A 193 -9.53 -27.83 -3.11
CA GLY A 193 -8.41 -27.34 -2.30
C GLY A 193 -8.75 -27.10 -0.83
N ARG A 194 -10.03 -27.20 -0.41
CA ARG A 194 -10.39 -27.14 1.02
C ARG A 194 -9.87 -28.37 1.75
N ILE A 195 -9.42 -28.14 2.98
CA ILE A 195 -8.91 -29.17 3.87
C ILE A 195 -9.71 -29.13 5.16
N TYR A 196 -10.21 -30.28 5.60
CA TYR A 196 -10.88 -30.43 6.88
C TYR A 196 -10.12 -31.43 7.75
N TYR A 197 -9.89 -31.10 9.03
CA TYR A 197 -9.42 -32.03 10.04
C TYR A 197 -10.55 -32.28 11.04
N ILE A 198 -11.20 -33.44 10.93
CA ILE A 198 -12.37 -33.81 11.72
C ILE A 198 -11.92 -34.80 12.79
N LYS A 199 -12.22 -34.53 14.05
CA LYS A 199 -11.77 -35.33 15.20
C LYS A 199 -12.91 -35.57 16.18
N LYS A 200 -13.09 -36.80 16.64
CA LYS A 200 -13.94 -37.12 17.80
C LYS A 200 -13.18 -36.82 19.09
N THR A 201 -13.70 -35.96 19.97
CA THR A 201 -12.96 -35.54 21.18
C THR A 201 -13.48 -36.14 22.48
N ASN A 202 -14.73 -36.56 22.55
CA ASN A 202 -15.34 -37.03 23.80
C ASN A 202 -15.40 -38.57 23.94
N ALA A 203 -15.37 -39.04 25.18
CA ALA A 203 -15.33 -40.46 25.56
C ALA A 203 -16.73 -41.07 25.74
N ILE A 204 -17.57 -40.97 24.71
CA ILE A 204 -18.93 -41.52 24.72
C ILE A 204 -19.12 -42.56 23.60
N PRO A 205 -20.13 -43.46 23.68
CA PRO A 205 -20.28 -44.59 22.76
C PRO A 205 -20.84 -44.23 21.39
N PHE A 206 -21.22 -42.97 21.16
CA PHE A 206 -21.72 -42.51 19.87
C PHE A 206 -20.58 -42.23 18.90
N TYR A 207 -20.74 -42.65 17.64
CA TYR A 207 -19.78 -42.46 16.56
C TYR A 207 -20.05 -41.17 15.77
N ILE A 208 -19.08 -40.76 14.97
CA ILE A 208 -19.22 -39.68 13.98
C ILE A 208 -19.31 -40.30 12.59
N THR A 209 -20.38 -40.03 11.86
CA THR A 209 -20.45 -40.28 10.42
C THR A 209 -19.98 -39.03 9.69
N ILE A 210 -19.01 -39.16 8.81
CA ILE A 210 -18.63 -38.12 7.87
C ILE A 210 -19.26 -38.51 6.53
N ASP A 211 -20.15 -37.65 6.03
CA ASP A 211 -20.93 -37.87 4.81
C ASP A 211 -20.33 -37.06 3.66
N GLY A 212 -20.03 -37.72 2.54
CA GLY A 212 -19.46 -37.09 1.34
C GLY A 212 -20.44 -36.20 0.58
N ASN A 213 -21.69 -36.09 1.01
CA ASN A 213 -22.73 -35.26 0.43
C ASN A 213 -22.98 -35.59 -1.06
N GLY A 214 -23.10 -36.89 -1.34
CA GLY A 214 -23.23 -37.42 -2.69
C GLY A 214 -21.90 -37.65 -3.43
N ALA A 215 -20.76 -37.23 -2.85
CA ALA A 215 -19.42 -37.56 -3.31
C ALA A 215 -18.79 -38.71 -2.50
N ASN A 216 -17.61 -39.17 -2.91
CA ASN A 216 -16.91 -40.29 -2.27
C ASN A 216 -15.67 -39.82 -1.50
N ILE A 217 -15.61 -40.15 -0.22
CA ILE A 217 -14.42 -40.00 0.63
C ILE A 217 -13.59 -41.28 0.48
N GLU A 218 -12.44 -41.19 -0.22
CA GLU A 218 -11.52 -42.33 -0.43
C GLU A 218 -12.22 -43.58 -1.03
N GLY A 219 -13.18 -43.36 -1.93
CA GLY A 219 -13.94 -44.42 -2.59
C GLY A 219 -15.20 -44.90 -1.84
N SER A 220 -15.54 -44.30 -0.69
CA SER A 220 -16.77 -44.58 0.07
C SER A 220 -17.64 -43.33 0.21
N SER A 221 -18.96 -43.46 0.16
CA SER A 221 -19.86 -42.31 0.36
C SER A 221 -19.81 -41.75 1.79
N THR A 222 -19.34 -42.56 2.75
CA THR A 222 -19.19 -42.16 4.15
C THR A 222 -17.92 -42.73 4.78
N LEU A 223 -17.44 -42.03 5.81
CA LEU A 223 -16.35 -42.46 6.68
C LEU A 223 -16.79 -42.34 8.14
N ILE A 224 -16.41 -43.29 9.01
CA ILE A 224 -16.87 -43.30 10.41
C ILE A 224 -15.68 -43.18 11.37
N LEU A 225 -15.80 -42.28 12.36
CA LEU A 225 -14.89 -42.19 13.52
C LEU A 225 -15.57 -42.84 14.73
N TYR A 226 -14.97 -43.89 15.28
CA TYR A 226 -15.62 -44.73 16.29
C TYR A 226 -15.21 -44.36 17.70
N VAL A 227 -13.91 -44.25 17.96
CA VAL A 227 -13.38 -44.09 19.31
C VAL A 227 -12.95 -42.67 19.60
N GLN A 228 -12.83 -42.33 20.87
CA GLN A 228 -12.29 -41.05 21.28
C GLN A 228 -10.90 -40.86 20.66
N TYR A 229 -10.66 -39.65 20.14
CA TYR A 229 -9.44 -39.24 19.46
C TYR A 229 -9.22 -39.79 18.05
N ASP A 230 -10.14 -40.58 17.52
CA ASP A 230 -10.19 -40.84 16.08
C ASP A 230 -10.31 -39.52 15.32
N ALA A 231 -9.52 -39.38 14.26
CA ALA A 231 -9.51 -38.22 13.42
C ALA A 231 -9.18 -38.57 11.98
N VAL A 232 -9.66 -37.75 11.06
CA VAL A 232 -9.31 -37.81 9.64
C VAL A 232 -9.00 -36.42 9.13
N ARG A 233 -8.05 -36.34 8.20
CA ARG A 233 -7.86 -35.16 7.36
C ARG A 233 -8.38 -35.47 5.97
N ILE A 234 -9.24 -34.60 5.47
CA ILE A 234 -9.88 -34.73 4.16
C ILE A 234 -9.39 -33.58 3.29
N TYR A 235 -8.96 -33.93 2.09
CA TYR A 235 -8.50 -33.00 1.05
C TYR A 235 -9.49 -33.08 -0.10
N CYS A 236 -10.12 -31.97 -0.46
CA CYS A 236 -11.05 -31.96 -1.58
C CYS A 236 -10.30 -31.69 -2.89
N ASP A 237 -10.43 -32.60 -3.86
CA ASP A 237 -9.85 -32.46 -5.20
C ASP A 237 -10.80 -31.80 -6.21
N GLY A 238 -12.03 -31.48 -5.79
CA GLY A 238 -13.08 -30.88 -6.61
C GLY A 238 -14.00 -31.87 -7.32
N SER A 239 -13.76 -33.18 -7.20
CA SER A 239 -14.53 -34.22 -7.88
C SER A 239 -15.11 -35.25 -6.91
N ASN A 240 -14.36 -35.63 -5.88
CA ASN A 240 -14.78 -36.61 -4.87
C ASN A 240 -14.54 -36.10 -3.44
#